data_AF-A0A5Y8F5E6-F1
#
_entry.id   AF-A0A5Y8F5E6-F1
#
_cell.length_a   1.000
_cell.length_b   1.000
_cell.length_c   1.000
_cell.angle_alpha   90.00
_cell.angle_beta   90.00
_cell.angle_gamma   90.00
#
_symmetry.space_group_name_H-M   'P 1'
#
loop_
_entity.id
_entity.type
_entity.pdbx_description
1 polymer ?
#
loop_
_entity_poly.entity_id
_entity_poly.type
_entity_poly.pdbx_seq_one_letter_code
_entity_poly.pdbx_strand_id
1 'polypeptide(L)'
;MTRIMTNGKSITKEELVSKIENYFSEKTVLKETKESVIFAPKTKVGLAVHLGISMQTLNEWEKDKDFGEIVANAKQRCEMDIVNHSLIGTYTSSVSMFLLKNQHGYVDKQEVVSDNVQKIEIIRSEIK
;
A
#
# COMPACT_ATOMS: atom_id res chain seq x y z
N MET A 1 -18.26 0.68 -22.80
CA MET A 1 -17.18 1.07 -21.88
C MET A 1 -17.53 0.56 -20.50
N THR A 2 -16.70 -0.30 -19.90
CA THR A 2 -16.86 -0.76 -18.50
C THR A 2 -16.75 0.44 -17.55
N ARG A 3 -17.50 0.45 -16.45
CA ARG A 3 -17.52 1.55 -15.47
C ARG A 3 -17.50 1.00 -14.04
N ILE A 4 -16.85 1.70 -13.14
CA ILE A 4 -16.90 1.47 -11.68
C ILE A 4 -17.57 2.66 -10.98
N MET A 5 -17.89 2.56 -9.69
CA MET A 5 -18.70 3.57 -8.98
C MET A 5 -17.95 4.30 -7.87
N THR A 6 -17.99 5.64 -7.88
CA THR A 6 -17.51 6.50 -6.79
C THR A 6 -18.65 7.39 -6.30
N ASN A 7 -19.02 7.33 -5.02
CA ASN A 7 -20.09 8.18 -4.45
C ASN A 7 -21.38 8.20 -5.31
N GLY A 8 -21.81 7.04 -5.81
CA GLY A 8 -22.99 6.90 -6.66
C GLY A 8 -22.82 7.33 -8.13
N LYS A 9 -21.64 7.81 -8.53
CA LYS A 9 -21.32 8.21 -9.92
C LYS A 9 -20.45 7.15 -10.60
N SER A 10 -20.80 6.81 -11.84
CA SER A 10 -19.98 5.92 -12.67
C SER A 10 -18.74 6.64 -13.19
N ILE A 11 -17.56 6.02 -13.12
CA ILE A 11 -16.29 6.55 -13.65
C ILE A 11 -15.74 5.63 -14.76
N THR A 12 -15.17 6.21 -15.82
CA THR A 12 -14.51 5.49 -16.90
C THR A 12 -13.03 5.17 -16.58
N LYS A 13 -12.37 4.37 -17.43
CA LYS A 13 -10.93 4.07 -17.28
C LYS A 13 -10.08 5.33 -17.41
N GLU A 14 -10.39 6.16 -18.39
CA GLU A 14 -9.67 7.40 -18.69
C GLU A 14 -9.80 8.41 -17.55
N GLU A 15 -11.02 8.54 -16.99
CA GLU A 15 -11.26 9.37 -15.82
C GLU A 15 -10.53 8.86 -14.58
N LEU A 16 -10.49 7.53 -14.37
CA LEU A 16 -9.75 6.94 -13.27
C LEU A 16 -8.25 7.24 -13.38
N VAL A 17 -7.66 6.99 -14.57
CA VAL A 17 -6.24 7.29 -14.84
C VAL A 17 -5.97 8.77 -14.60
N SER A 18 -6.81 9.66 -15.11
CA SER A 18 -6.64 11.10 -14.92
C SER A 18 -6.64 11.49 -13.43
N LYS A 19 -7.57 10.96 -12.63
CA LYS A 19 -7.60 11.22 -11.18
C LYS A 19 -6.36 10.66 -10.47
N ILE A 20 -5.90 9.47 -10.85
CA ILE A 20 -4.68 8.87 -10.30
C ILE A 20 -3.46 9.76 -10.61
N GLU A 21 -3.31 10.21 -11.85
CA GLU A 21 -2.19 11.10 -12.21
C GLU A 21 -2.28 12.45 -11.50
N ASN A 22 -3.49 12.99 -11.31
CA ASN A 22 -3.69 14.20 -10.52
C ASN A 22 -3.23 13.98 -9.07
N TYR A 23 -3.60 12.85 -8.44
CA TYR A 23 -3.13 12.53 -7.10
C TYR A 23 -1.61 12.51 -6.98
N PHE A 24 -0.90 11.93 -7.96
CA PHE A 24 0.56 11.82 -7.90
C PHE A 24 1.30 13.09 -8.33
N SER A 25 0.70 13.93 -9.16
CA SER A 25 1.29 15.21 -9.58
C SER A 25 1.09 16.33 -8.55
N GLU A 26 0.00 16.26 -7.77
CA GLU A 26 -0.29 17.24 -6.73
C GLU A 26 0.77 17.19 -5.62
N LYS A 27 1.34 18.35 -5.25
CA LYS A 27 2.29 18.47 -4.14
C LYS A 27 1.66 19.27 -3.02
N THR A 28 1.20 18.57 -1.98
CA THR A 28 0.67 19.21 -0.77
C THR A 28 1.83 19.45 0.20
N VAL A 29 2.07 20.69 0.61
CA VAL A 29 3.07 21.02 1.64
C VAL A 29 2.50 20.72 3.02
N LEU A 30 3.19 19.89 3.80
CA LEU A 30 2.83 19.61 5.20
C LEU A 30 3.59 20.51 6.18
N LYS A 31 4.85 20.81 5.86
CA LYS A 31 5.70 21.65 6.70
C LYS A 31 6.74 22.34 5.84
N GLU A 32 6.92 23.62 6.08
CA GLU A 32 7.95 24.42 5.46
C GLU A 32 8.91 24.91 6.54
N THR A 33 10.20 24.75 6.28
CA THR A 33 11.29 25.25 7.12
C THR A 33 12.21 26.10 6.27
N LYS A 34 13.14 26.83 6.89
CA LYS A 34 14.14 27.62 6.16
C LYS A 34 15.06 26.76 5.27
N GLU A 35 15.17 25.47 5.54
CA GLU A 35 16.13 24.55 4.90
C GLU A 35 15.44 23.57 3.93
N SER A 36 14.15 23.28 4.14
CA SER A 36 13.43 22.29 3.34
C SER A 36 11.92 22.46 3.38
N VAL A 37 11.27 22.00 2.30
CA VAL A 37 9.82 21.85 2.18
C VAL A 37 9.49 20.37 2.25
N ILE A 38 8.63 19.99 3.20
CA ILE A 38 8.17 18.62 3.41
C ILE A 38 6.81 18.47 2.74
N PHE A 39 6.74 17.59 1.75
CA PHE A 39 5.52 17.28 1.03
C PHE A 39 4.77 16.10 1.68
N ALA A 40 3.46 16.05 1.45
CA ALA A 40 2.62 14.96 1.92
C ALA A 40 2.99 13.64 1.23
N PRO A 41 3.05 12.54 1.99
CA PRO A 41 3.37 11.22 1.46
C PRO A 41 2.28 10.70 0.52
N LYS A 42 2.67 9.93 -0.49
CA LYS A 42 1.73 9.23 -1.37
C LYS A 42 1.44 7.86 -0.80
N THR A 43 0.27 7.71 -0.19
CA THR A 43 -0.16 6.50 0.49
C THR A 43 -1.43 5.92 -0.13
N LYS A 44 -1.67 4.62 0.04
CA LYS A 44 -2.91 3.98 -0.43
C LYS A 44 -4.16 4.64 0.17
N VAL A 45 -4.09 5.02 1.45
CA VAL A 45 -5.17 5.73 2.13
C VAL A 45 -5.40 7.09 1.49
N GLY A 46 -4.33 7.85 1.23
CA GLY A 46 -4.42 9.13 0.54
C GLY A 46 -5.03 9.01 -0.86
N LEU A 47 -4.64 7.98 -1.62
CA LEU A 47 -5.22 7.69 -2.93
C LEU A 47 -6.73 7.39 -2.83
N ALA A 48 -7.14 6.53 -1.89
CA ALA A 48 -8.55 6.20 -1.69
C ALA A 48 -9.38 7.44 -1.34
N VAL A 49 -8.86 8.29 -0.43
CA VAL A 49 -9.49 9.57 -0.06
C VAL A 49 -9.61 10.50 -1.27
N HIS A 50 -8.54 10.64 -2.07
CA HIS A 50 -8.56 11.47 -3.28
C HIS A 50 -9.58 10.98 -4.32
N LEU A 51 -9.72 9.66 -4.48
CA LEU A 51 -10.72 9.05 -5.36
C LEU A 51 -12.15 9.10 -4.79
N GLY A 52 -12.30 9.47 -3.51
CA GLY A 52 -13.59 9.53 -2.82
C GLY A 52 -14.18 8.15 -2.54
N ILE A 53 -13.32 7.16 -2.25
CA ILE A 53 -13.72 5.77 -1.96
C ILE A 53 -13.05 5.25 -0.68
N SER A 54 -13.52 4.10 -0.19
CA SER A 54 -12.86 3.42 0.93
C SER A 54 -11.63 2.63 0.46
N MET A 55 -10.72 2.33 1.39
CA MET A 55 -9.60 1.41 1.14
C MET A 55 -10.08 0.01 0.72
N GLN A 56 -11.21 -0.45 1.26
CA GLN A 56 -11.81 -1.72 0.88
C GLN A 56 -12.21 -1.71 -0.59
N THR A 57 -12.91 -0.67 -1.03
CA THR A 57 -13.33 -0.48 -2.43
C THR A 57 -12.12 -0.42 -3.37
N LEU A 58 -11.05 0.29 -2.97
CA LEU A 58 -9.80 0.34 -3.74
C LEU A 58 -9.20 -1.07 -3.93
N ASN A 59 -9.21 -1.90 -2.88
CA ASN A 59 -8.74 -3.29 -2.96
C ASN A 59 -9.67 -4.21 -3.76
N GLU A 60 -10.97 -3.93 -3.79
CA GLU A 60 -11.93 -4.66 -4.63
C GLU A 60 -11.71 -4.33 -6.11
N TRP A 61 -11.44 -3.06 -6.44
CA TRP A 61 -11.17 -2.62 -7.81
C TRP A 61 -9.89 -3.20 -8.39
N GLU A 62 -8.87 -3.43 -7.56
CA GLU A 62 -7.63 -4.11 -7.99
C GLU A 62 -7.89 -5.52 -8.54
N LYS A 63 -8.97 -6.18 -8.11
CA LYS A 63 -9.36 -7.51 -8.58
C LYS A 63 -10.21 -7.48 -9.85
N ASP A 64 -10.63 -6.30 -10.29
CA ASP A 64 -11.47 -6.14 -11.46
C ASP A 64 -10.65 -6.38 -12.75
N LYS A 65 -11.23 -7.09 -13.72
CA LYS A 65 -10.55 -7.43 -14.98
C LYS A 65 -10.17 -6.22 -15.84
N ASP A 66 -10.93 -5.14 -15.73
CA ASP A 66 -10.86 -3.98 -16.59
C ASP A 66 -10.05 -2.84 -15.96
N PHE A 67 -10.10 -2.73 -14.63
CA PHE A 67 -9.47 -1.65 -13.87
C PHE A 67 -8.34 -2.12 -12.95
N GLY A 68 -8.22 -3.43 -12.72
CA GLY A 68 -7.35 -4.01 -11.71
C GLY A 68 -5.89 -3.60 -11.89
N GLU A 69 -5.37 -3.70 -13.12
CA GLU A 69 -3.98 -3.34 -13.42
C GLU A 69 -3.70 -1.85 -13.15
N ILE A 70 -4.64 -0.95 -13.48
CA ILE A 70 -4.50 0.49 -13.25
C ILE A 70 -4.39 0.77 -11.75
N VAL A 71 -5.24 0.11 -10.95
CA VAL A 71 -5.25 0.25 -9.49
C VAL A 71 -4.02 -0.39 -8.85
N ALA A 72 -3.60 -1.57 -9.33
CA ALA A 72 -2.38 -2.25 -8.86
C ALA A 72 -1.15 -1.37 -9.08
N ASN A 73 -1.00 -0.79 -10.28
CA ASN A 73 0.09 0.14 -10.58
C ASN A 73 0.07 1.38 -9.68
N ALA A 74 -1.10 1.97 -9.44
CA ALA A 74 -1.24 3.11 -8.53
C ALA A 74 -0.84 2.74 -7.09
N LYS A 75 -1.26 1.56 -6.61
CA LYS A 75 -0.88 1.03 -5.29
C LYS A 75 0.63 0.79 -5.19
N GLN A 76 1.27 0.34 -6.27
CA GLN A 76 2.72 0.15 -6.33
C GLN A 76 3.48 1.48 -6.32
N ARG A 77 2.95 2.54 -6.95
CA ARG A 77 3.54 3.88 -6.86
C ARG A 77 3.51 4.43 -5.43
N CYS A 78 2.43 4.18 -4.67
CA CYS A 78 2.42 4.49 -3.24
C CYS A 78 3.49 3.72 -2.46
N GLU A 79 3.76 2.47 -2.82
CA GLU A 79 4.83 1.68 -2.21
C GLU A 79 6.20 2.30 -2.45
N MET A 80 6.47 2.60 -3.72
CA MET A 80 7.73 3.21 -4.14
C MET A 80 7.98 4.53 -3.43
N ASP A 81 6.94 5.34 -3.23
CA ASP A 81 7.04 6.61 -2.48
C ASP A 81 7.50 6.37 -1.04
N ILE A 82 6.90 5.40 -0.34
CA ILE A 82 7.29 5.02 1.02
C ILE A 82 8.73 4.50 1.04
N VAL A 83 9.10 3.59 0.13
CA VAL A 83 10.45 3.01 0.08
C VAL A 83 11.49 4.10 -0.15
N ASN A 84 11.31 4.95 -1.18
CA ASN A 84 12.28 5.98 -1.53
C ASN A 84 12.50 6.96 -0.38
N HIS A 85 11.43 7.49 0.21
CA HIS A 85 11.54 8.44 1.33
C HIS A 85 12.09 7.80 2.60
N SER A 86 11.92 6.49 2.78
CA SER A 86 12.53 5.76 3.89
C SER A 86 14.04 5.59 3.70
N LEU A 87 14.49 5.30 2.47
CA LEU A 87 15.91 5.12 2.15
C LEU A 87 16.73 6.40 2.37
N ILE A 88 16.13 7.57 2.13
CA ILE A 88 16.78 8.87 2.36
C ILE A 88 16.45 9.48 3.73
N GLY A 89 15.80 8.74 4.62
CA GLY A 89 15.51 9.17 6.00
C GLY A 89 14.46 10.28 6.13
N THR A 90 13.69 10.56 5.07
CA THR A 90 12.59 11.54 5.13
C THR A 90 11.39 10.99 5.90
N TYR A 91 11.17 9.68 5.87
CA TYR A 91 10.15 9.00 6.69
C TYR A 91 10.78 8.28 7.87
N THR A 92 10.07 8.29 9.00
CA THR A 92 10.45 7.52 10.17
C THR A 92 10.40 6.03 9.85
N SER A 93 11.52 5.33 10.01
CA SER A 93 11.67 3.92 9.62
C SER A 93 10.62 2.99 10.26
N SER A 94 10.20 3.27 11.50
CA SER A 94 9.17 2.49 12.20
C SER A 94 7.79 2.58 11.51
N VAL A 95 7.39 3.77 11.07
CA VAL A 95 6.12 4.00 10.37
C VAL A 95 6.19 3.39 8.96
N SER A 96 7.30 3.59 8.26
CA SER A 96 7.52 2.98 6.95
C SER A 96 7.41 1.46 7.00
N MET A 97 8.09 0.82 7.95
CA MET A 97 8.03 -0.62 8.14
C MET A 97 6.62 -1.09 8.52
N PHE A 98 5.92 -0.34 9.38
CA PHE A 98 4.51 -0.61 9.69
C PHE A 98 3.63 -0.58 8.43
N LEU A 99 3.76 0.44 7.58
CA LEU A 99 2.99 0.57 6.36
C LEU A 99 3.34 -0.52 5.33
N LEU A 100 4.62 -0.79 5.11
CA LEU A 100 5.08 -1.83 4.17
C LEU A 100 4.56 -3.21 4.56
N LYS A 101 4.59 -3.56 5.86
CA LYS A 101 4.06 -4.84 6.36
C LYS A 101 2.54 -4.92 6.21
N ASN A 102 1.82 -3.93 6.72
CA ASN A 102 0.36 -3.99 6.81
C ASN A 102 -0.35 -3.71 5.48
N GLN A 103 0.27 -2.96 4.58
CA GLN A 103 -0.39 -2.51 3.34
C GLN A 103 0.24 -3.11 2.09
N HIS A 104 1.52 -3.50 2.12
CA HIS A 104 2.27 -3.97 0.95
C HIS A 104 2.77 -5.42 1.08
N GLY A 105 2.41 -6.12 2.17
CA GLY A 105 2.68 -7.55 2.32
C GLY A 105 4.14 -7.89 2.62
N TYR A 106 4.95 -6.91 3.04
CA TYR A 106 6.32 -7.17 3.45
C TYR A 106 6.31 -8.03 4.72
N VAL A 107 7.24 -8.95 4.81
CA VAL A 107 7.44 -9.82 5.97
C VAL A 107 8.90 -9.77 6.37
N ASP A 108 9.18 -9.74 7.67
CA ASP A 108 10.56 -9.88 8.14
C ASP A 108 11.02 -11.31 7.88
N LYS A 109 12.16 -11.44 7.20
CA LYS A 109 12.85 -12.72 7.11
C LYS A 109 13.69 -12.89 8.38
N GLN A 110 13.46 -13.98 9.11
CA GLN A 110 14.28 -14.38 10.26
C GLN A 110 14.94 -15.71 9.98
N GLU A 111 16.26 -15.79 10.20
CA GLU A 111 17.01 -17.04 10.19
C GLU A 111 17.30 -17.42 11.65
N VAL A 112 16.78 -18.56 12.09
CA VAL A 112 16.96 -19.06 13.47
C VAL A 112 17.96 -20.21 13.41
N VAL A 113 19.16 -19.98 13.93
CA VAL A 113 20.15 -21.04 14.13
C VAL A 113 19.91 -21.66 15.50
N SER A 114 19.52 -22.93 15.53
CA SER A 114 19.32 -23.71 16.77
C SER A 114 20.41 -24.77 16.90
N ASP A 115 21.30 -24.61 17.87
CA ASP A 115 22.34 -25.60 18.18
C ASP A 115 21.82 -26.77 19.04
N ASN A 116 20.54 -26.75 19.42
CA ASN A 116 19.94 -27.80 20.24
C ASN A 116 19.29 -28.89 19.37
N VAL A 117 19.72 -30.14 19.57
CA VAL A 117 19.02 -31.34 19.11
C VAL A 117 17.71 -31.43 19.88
N GLN A 118 16.62 -30.86 19.35
CA GLN A 118 15.29 -31.05 19.92
C GLN A 118 14.82 -32.47 19.65
N LYS A 119 14.69 -33.27 20.70
CA LYS A 119 14.05 -34.59 20.64
C LYS A 119 12.55 -34.37 20.42
N ILE A 120 12.08 -34.55 19.19
CA ILE A 120 10.65 -34.51 18.86
C ILE A 120 10.03 -35.86 19.28
N GLU A 121 9.21 -35.87 20.33
CA GLU A 121 8.40 -37.04 20.70
C GLU A 121 7.02 -36.93 20.05
N ILE A 122 6.74 -37.80 19.09
CA ILE A 122 5.42 -37.90 18.43
C ILE A 122 4.57 -38.90 19.23
N ILE A 123 3.54 -38.41 19.91
CA ILE A 123 2.54 -39.26 20.58
C ILE A 123 1.39 -39.52 19.61
N ARG A 124 1.23 -40.76 19.14
CA ARG A 124 0.03 -41.18 18.41
C ARG A 124 -1.07 -41.53 19.41
N SER A 125 -2.12 -40.72 19.45
CA SER A 125 -3.35 -41.03 20.16
C SER A 125 -4.17 -42.01 19.33
N GLU A 126 -4.27 -43.28 19.75
CA GLU A 126 -5.23 -44.21 19.17
C GLU A 126 -6.64 -43.78 19.58
N ILE A 127 -7.43 -43.34 18.61
CA ILE A 127 -8.85 -43.06 18.79
C ILE A 127 -9.55 -44.42 18.88
N LYS A 128 -10.15 -44.71 20.04
CA LYS A 128 -11.01 -45.88 20.26
C LYS A 128 -12.34 -45.75 19.54
#